data_AF-A0A7X8M9N1-F1
#
_entry.id   AF-A0A7X8M9N1-F1
#
_cell.length_a   1.000
_cell.length_b   1.000
_cell.length_c   1.000
_cell.angle_alpha   90.00
_cell.angle_beta   90.00
_cell.angle_gamma   90.00
#
_symmetry.space_group_name_H-M   'P 1'
#
loop_
_entity.id
_entity.type
_entity.pdbx_description
1 polymer ?
#
loop_
_entity_poly.entity_id
_entity_poly.type
_entity_poly.pdbx_seq_one_letter_code
_entity_poly.pdbx_strand_id
1 'polypeptide(L)' 'MSCDKILQRLCDELAEDIDSDVCEEIRQHLQTCPHCSRQLSSLRTVVQLYRCLNEQDVPDAMHQRLLTLLNVADEKI' A
#
# COMPACT_ATOMS: atom_id res chain seq x y z
N MET A 1 5.99 12.63 -1.93
CA MET A 1 4.93 11.93 -1.17
C MET A 1 4.98 12.42 0.28
N SER A 2 3.94 13.08 0.77
CA SER A 2 3.85 13.51 2.18
C SER A 2 3.78 12.31 3.12
N CYS A 3 4.23 12.47 4.37
CA CYS A 3 4.11 11.43 5.40
C CYS A 3 2.66 10.97 5.59
N ASP A 4 1.69 11.86 5.40
CA ASP A 4 0.26 11.57 5.58
C ASP A 4 -0.27 10.48 4.66
N LYS A 5 0.15 10.48 3.38
CA LYS A 5 -0.30 9.46 2.41
C LYS A 5 0.24 8.06 2.71
N ILE A 6 1.32 7.96 3.46
CA ILE A 6 1.90 6.67 3.86
C ILE A 6 1.26 6.19 5.12
N LEU A 7 0.98 7.11 6.04
CA LEU A 7 0.26 6.76 7.24
C LEU A 7 -1.13 6.25 6.90
N GLN A 8 -1.84 6.93 6.00
CA GLN A 8 -3.10 6.47 5.42
C GLN A 8 -3.01 5.03 4.91
N ARG A 9 -1.98 4.72 4.10
CA ARG A 9 -1.78 3.34 3.60
C ARG A 9 -1.42 2.33 4.69
N LEU A 10 -0.70 2.74 5.72
CA LEU A 10 -0.34 1.87 6.83
C LEU A 10 -1.58 1.53 7.66
N CYS A 11 -2.45 2.52 7.90
CA CYS A 11 -3.76 2.36 8.53
C CYS A 11 -4.67 1.45 7.70
N ASP A 12 -4.73 1.70 6.38
CA ASP A 12 -5.50 0.87 5.44
C ASP A 12 -5.01 -0.60 5.45
N GLU A 13 -3.70 -0.84 5.48
CA GLU A 13 -3.11 -2.19 5.58
C GLU A 13 -3.35 -2.86 6.95
N LEU A 14 -3.51 -2.06 8.00
CA LEU A 14 -3.91 -2.50 9.34
C LEU A 14 -5.44 -2.71 9.47
N ALA A 15 -6.19 -2.45 8.39
CA ALA A 15 -7.67 -2.41 8.38
C ALA A 15 -8.26 -1.45 9.42
N GLU A 16 -7.53 -0.39 9.74
CA GLU A 16 -7.93 0.65 10.67
C GLU A 16 -8.11 1.98 9.95
N ASP A 17 -9.01 2.81 10.47
CA ASP A 17 -9.25 4.15 9.92
C ASP A 17 -8.02 5.04 10.15
N ILE A 18 -7.74 5.98 9.24
CA ILE A 18 -6.58 6.87 9.37
C ILE A 18 -6.67 7.81 10.59
N ASP A 19 -7.90 8.01 11.05
CA ASP A 19 -8.25 8.79 12.24
C ASP A 19 -8.37 7.91 13.49
N SER A 20 -7.99 6.62 13.42
CA SER A 20 -7.94 5.74 14.60
C SER A 20 -6.85 6.20 15.57
N ASP A 21 -7.07 5.97 16.87
CA ASP A 21 -6.11 6.29 17.92
C ASP A 21 -4.75 5.61 17.67
N VAL A 22 -4.78 4.40 17.12
CA VAL A 22 -3.58 3.61 16.77
C VAL A 22 -2.78 4.29 15.66
N CYS A 23 -3.44 4.84 14.65
CA CYS A 23 -2.75 5.58 13.60
C CYS A 23 -2.14 6.89 14.10
N GLU A 24 -2.79 7.56 15.05
CA GLU A 24 -2.20 8.75 15.67
C GLU A 24 -0.98 8.40 16.56
N GLU A 25 -1.03 7.30 17.30
CA GLU A 25 0.13 6.78 18.04
C GLU A 25 1.29 6.44 17.11
N ILE A 26 1.01 5.81 15.96
CA ILE A 26 2.01 5.49 14.95
C ILE A 26 2.60 6.78 14.34
N ARG A 27 1.80 7.82 14.08
CA ARG A 27 2.29 9.16 13.67
C ARG A 27 3.30 9.69 14.66
N GLN A 28 2.91 9.75 15.93
CA GLN A 28 3.77 10.29 16.98
C GLN A 28 5.05 9.46 17.12
N HIS A 29 4.96 8.15 17.04
CA HIS A 29 6.12 7.26 17.10
C HIS A 29 7.07 7.49 15.93
N LEU A 30 6.56 7.63 14.71
CA LEU A 30 7.40 7.89 13.53
C LEU A 30 8.06 9.26 13.55
N GLN A 31 7.46 10.25 14.22
CA GLN A 31 8.06 11.58 14.42
C GLN A 31 9.14 11.59 15.51
N THR A 32 9.01 10.74 16.53
CA THR A 32 9.89 10.73 17.70
C THR A 32 10.99 9.67 17.64
N CYS A 33 10.78 8.58 16.88
CA CYS A 33 11.70 7.46 16.77
C CYS A 33 12.48 7.48 15.44
N PRO A 34 13.77 7.87 15.45
CA PRO A 34 14.58 7.93 14.24
C PRO A 34 14.88 6.56 13.63
N HIS A 35 14.81 5.49 14.43
CA HIS A 35 14.96 4.11 13.94
C HIS A 35 13.79 3.73 13.02
N CYS A 36 12.56 3.87 13.52
CA CYS A 36 11.34 3.49 12.79
C CYS A 36 11.12 4.38 11.56
N SER A 37 11.41 5.69 11.66
CA SER A 37 11.39 6.60 10.51
C SER A 37 12.37 6.18 9.40
N ARG A 38 13.56 5.70 9.77
CA ARG A 38 14.56 5.20 8.82
C ARG A 38 14.13 3.89 8.18
N GLN A 39 13.55 2.98 8.95
CA GLN A 39 12.97 1.73 8.45
C GLN A 39 11.88 1.97 7.43
N LEU A 40 10.96 2.91 7.73
CA LEU A 40 9.88 3.33 6.84
C LEU A 40 10.45 3.93 5.55
N SER A 41 11.50 4.74 5.67
CA SER A 41 12.18 5.32 4.52
C SER A 41 12.81 4.26 3.61
N SER A 42 13.45 3.24 4.18
CA SER A 42 13.98 2.11 3.41
C SER A 42 12.87 1.32 2.70
N LEU A 43 11.75 1.05 3.38
CA LEU A 43 10.58 0.41 2.77
C LEU A 43 10.01 1.23 1.62
N ARG A 44 9.97 2.57 1.73
CA ARG A 44 9.54 3.46 0.63
C ARG A 44 10.42 3.30 -0.60
N THR A 45 11.73 3.21 -0.42
CA THR A 45 12.67 2.99 -1.51
C THR A 45 12.39 1.66 -2.20
N VAL A 46 12.16 0.60 -1.44
CA VAL A 46 11.81 -0.72 -2.01
C VAL A 46 10.52 -0.62 -2.84
N VAL A 47 9.43 -0.06 -2.29
CA VAL A 47 8.16 0.10 -3.02
C VAL A 47 8.34 0.97 -4.28
N GLN A 48 9.12 2.04 -4.22
CA GLN A 48 9.43 2.87 -5.39
C GLN A 48 10.19 2.09 -6.46
N LEU A 49 11.20 1.31 -6.08
CA LEU A 49 11.93 0.45 -7.02
C LEU A 49 11.00 -0.55 -7.71
N TYR A 50 10.09 -1.18 -6.96
CA TYR A 50 9.09 -2.10 -7.53
C TYR A 50 8.12 -1.38 -8.48
N ARG A 51 7.72 -0.14 -8.20
CA ARG A 51 6.86 0.65 -9.10
C ARG A 51 7.56 1.13 -10.37
N CYS A 52 8.89 1.23 -10.34
CA CYS A 52 9.69 1.54 -11.53
C CYS A 52 9.92 0.32 -12.43
N LEU A 53 9.60 -0.89 -11.95
CA LEU A 53 9.48 -2.04 -12.83
C LEU A 53 8.26 -1.77 -13.72
N ASN A 54 8.46 -1.73 -15.03
CA ASN A 54 7.37 -1.55 -15.99
C ASN A 54 6.24 -2.52 -15.68
N GLU A 55 5.01 -2.06 -15.88
CA GLU A 55 3.83 -2.93 -15.89
C GLU A 55 4.13 -4.11 -16.80
N GLN A 56 4.18 -5.30 -16.22
CA GLN A 56 4.31 -6.52 -17.00
C GLN A 56 2.95 -6.80 -17.59
N ASP A 57 2.90 -7.02 -18.90
CA ASP A 57 1.69 -7.48 -19.57
C ASP A 57 1.27 -8.81 -18.95
N VAL A 58 0.21 -8.76 -18.14
CA VAL A 58 -0.41 -9.96 -17.59
C VAL A 58 -1.29 -10.54 -18.71
N PRO A 59 -1.12 -11.83 -19.07
CA PRO A 59 -1.95 -12.44 -20.10
C PRO A 59 -3.44 -12.37 -19.73
N ASP A 60 -4.30 -11.98 -20.69
CA ASP A 60 -5.76 -11.89 -20.51
C ASP A 60 -6.38 -13.16 -19.92
N ALA A 61 -5.83 -14.33 -20.30
CA ALA A 61 -6.25 -15.62 -19.78
C ALA A 61 -6.11 -15.74 -18.24
N MET A 62 -5.12 -15.08 -17.64
CA MET A 62 -4.97 -15.03 -16.18
C MET A 62 -6.03 -14.11 -15.55
N HIS A 63 -6.31 -12.97 -16.17
CA HIS A 63 -7.33 -12.03 -15.70
C HIS A 63 -8.72 -12.68 -15.71
N GLN A 64 -9.07 -13.37 -16.80
CA GLN A 64 -10.35 -14.09 -16.91
C GLN A 64 -10.48 -15.23 -15.91
N ARG A 65 -9.40 -15.98 -15.65
CA ARG A 65 -9.39 -17.03 -14.63
C ARG A 65 -9.64 -16.46 -13.23
N LEU A 66 -9.03 -15.33 -12.91
CA LEU A 66 -9.22 -14.65 -11.62
C LEU A 66 -10.67 -14.19 -11.46
N LEU A 67 -11.24 -13.51 -12.47
CA LEU A 67 -12.63 -13.04 -12.44
C LEU A 67 -13.63 -14.18 -12.30
N THR A 68 -13.37 -15.31 -12.97
CA THR A 68 -14.17 -16.53 -12.83
C THR A 68 -14.11 -17.08 -11.40
N LEU A 69 -12.93 -17.10 -10.77
CA LEU A 69 -12.78 -17.54 -9.37
C LEU A 69 -13.46 -16.60 -8.38
N LEU A 70 -13.40 -15.29 -8.63
CA LEU A 70 -14.02 -14.27 -7.80
C LEU A 70 -15.53 -14.12 -8.06
N ASN A 71 -16.06 -14.79 -9.09
CA ASN A 71 -17.45 -14.73 -9.52
C ASN A 71 -17.93 -13.30 -9.85
N VAL A 72 -17.04 -12.51 -10.46
CA VAL A 72 -17.27 -11.12 -10.86
C VAL A 72 -17.35 -11.04 -12.38
N ALA A 73 -18.33 -10.30 -12.91
CA ALA A 73 -18.43 -10.04 -14.34
C ALA A 73 -17.44 -8.93 -14.76
N ASP A 74 -16.75 -9.12 -15.87
CA ASP A 74 -15.83 -8.11 -16.45
C ASP A 74 -16.65 -6.95 -17.03
N GLU A 75 -16.89 -5.90 -16.24
CA GLU A 75 -17.37 -4.61 -16.76
C GLU A 75 -16.16 -3.81 -17.27
N LYS A 76 -15.87 -3.95 -18.56
CA LYS A 76 -14.95 -3.06 -19.29
C LYS A 76 -15.33 -1.59 -19.06
N ILE A 77 -14.44 -0.82 -18.43
CA ILE A 77 -14.42 0.65 -18.41
C ILE A 77 -13.29 1.12 -19.31
#